data_AF-A0A417S2W3-F1
#
_entry.id   AF-A0A417S2W3-F1
#
_cell.length_a   1.000
_cell.length_b   1.000
_cell.length_c   1.000
_cell.angle_alpha   90.00
_cell.angle_beta   90.00
_cell.angle_gamma   90.00
#
_symmetry.space_group_name_H-M   'P 1'
#
loop_
_entity.id
_entity.type
_entity.pdbx_description
1 polymer ?
#
loop_
_entity_poly.entity_id
_entity_poly.type
_entity_poly.pdbx_seq_one_letter_code
_entity_poly.pdbx_strand_id
1 'polypeptide(L)'
;MCKNMKELQTVSERIFSLEQKKAQKKKEMDELEKEIKMLKNETSSYMKKRQKNELNIAGFTVLFTAFARSSFDKDAFIAGESNGAELYRKYSKEIPMERVTVKVAK
;
A
#
# COMPACT_ATOMS: atom_id res chain seq x y z
N MET A 1 -8.63 17.40 34.06
CA MET A 1 -9.15 18.63 33.44
C MET A 1 -8.25 19.78 33.83
N CYS A 2 -7.92 20.69 32.90
CA CYS A 2 -7.15 21.89 33.22
C CYS A 2 -7.90 22.71 34.28
N LYS A 3 -7.22 23.10 35.36
CA LYS A 3 -7.83 23.78 36.51
C LYS A 3 -7.83 25.29 36.37
N ASN A 4 -7.00 25.83 35.47
CA ASN A 4 -6.85 27.26 35.22
C ASN A 4 -6.43 27.53 33.77
N MET A 5 -6.52 28.81 33.35
CA MET A 5 -6.20 29.23 31.99
C MET A 5 -4.72 29.04 31.60
N LYS A 6 -3.79 29.12 32.55
CA LYS A 6 -2.35 28.90 32.28
C LYS A 6 -2.05 27.44 31.92
N GLU A 7 -2.69 26.51 32.62
CA GLU A 7 -2.61 25.08 32.31
C GLU A 7 -3.21 24.77 30.94
N LEU A 8 -4.36 25.37 30.60
CA LEU A 8 -4.97 25.22 29.28
C LEU A 8 -4.06 25.74 28.16
N GLN A 9 -3.45 26.91 28.35
CA GLN A 9 -2.53 27.50 27.38
C GLN A 9 -1.31 26.58 27.16
N THR A 10 -0.68 26.10 28.23
CA THR A 10 0.47 25.19 28.15
C THR A 10 0.12 23.89 27.41
N VAL A 11 -1.05 23.31 27.72
CA VAL A 11 -1.54 22.10 27.04
C VAL A 11 -1.80 22.38 25.55
N SER A 12 -2.38 23.53 25.22
CA SER A 12 -2.71 23.91 23.84
C SER A 12 -1.47 24.18 23.00
N GLU A 13 -0.47 24.88 23.55
CA GLU A 13 0.84 25.08 22.91
C GLU A 13 1.54 23.75 22.67
N ARG A 14 1.45 22.81 23.62
CA ARG A 14 2.00 21.47 23.44
C ARG A 14 1.28 20.70 22.33
N ILE A 15 -0.05 20.74 22.29
CA ILE A 15 -0.85 20.12 21.22
C ILE A 15 -0.45 20.70 19.86
N PHE A 16 -0.39 22.02 19.73
CA PHE A 16 0.01 22.69 18.49
C PHE A 16 1.40 22.25 18.02
N SER A 17 2.38 22.19 18.94
CA SER A 17 3.73 21.74 18.61
C SER A 17 3.77 20.27 18.14
N LEU A 18 2.92 19.41 18.71
CA LEU A 18 2.83 18.00 18.33
C LEU A 18 2.16 17.83 16.96
N GLU A 19 1.09 18.59 16.67
CA GLU A 19 0.45 18.60 15.36
C GLU A 19 1.40 19.10 14.26
N GLN A 20 2.20 20.14 14.51
CA GLN A 20 3.24 20.55 13.56
C GLN A 20 4.27 19.44 13.31
N LYS A 21 4.80 18.81 14.36
CA LYS A 21 5.77 17.71 14.23
C LYS A 21 5.18 16.52 13.46
N LYS A 22 3.91 16.19 13.72
CA LYS A 22 3.18 15.13 13.02
C LYS A 22 3.01 15.47 11.55
N ALA A 23 2.62 16.72 11.22
CA ALA A 23 2.49 17.17 9.85
C ALA A 23 3.82 17.09 9.08
N GLN A 24 4.93 17.49 9.71
CA GLN A 24 6.25 17.40 9.10
C GLN A 24 6.68 15.95 8.84
N LYS A 25 6.57 15.07 9.84
CA LYS A 25 6.87 13.64 9.68
C LYS A 25 5.99 12.97 8.64
N LYS A 26 4.74 13.40 8.50
CA LYS A 26 3.85 12.88 7.45
C LYS A 26 4.37 13.22 6.06
N LYS A 27 4.88 14.44 5.84
CA LYS A 27 5.50 14.81 4.55
C LYS A 27 6.71 13.93 4.22
N GLU A 28 7.59 13.74 5.21
CA GLU A 28 8.77 12.88 5.06
C GLU A 28 8.38 11.43 4.75
N MET A 29 7.35 10.92 5.44
CA MET A 29 6.80 9.60 5.17
C MET A 29 6.21 9.50 3.75
N ASP A 30 5.43 10.48 3.32
CA ASP A 30 4.82 10.53 1.98
C ASP A 30 5.90 10.61 0.88
N GLU A 31 7.02 11.30 1.13
CA GLU A 31 8.18 11.35 0.23
C GLU A 31 8.89 9.99 0.12
N LEU A 32 9.17 9.35 1.25
CA LEU A 32 9.75 8.01 1.29
C LEU A 32 8.84 6.98 0.59
N GLU A 33 7.53 7.07 0.79
CA GLU A 33 6.56 6.18 0.13
C GLU A 33 6.57 6.35 -1.40
N LYS A 34 6.68 7.59 -1.88
CA LYS A 34 6.80 7.87 -3.32
C LYS A 34 8.09 7.28 -3.90
N GLU A 35 9.22 7.48 -3.21
CA GLU A 35 10.51 6.94 -3.65
C GLU A 35 10.50 5.41 -3.67
N ILE A 36 10.03 4.77 -2.59
CA ILE A 36 9.88 3.30 -2.52
C ILE A 36 8.99 2.79 -3.65
N LYS A 37 7.89 3.48 -3.98
CA LYS A 37 7.00 3.09 -5.07
C LYS A 37 7.69 3.16 -6.44
N MET A 38 8.45 4.22 -6.71
CA MET A 38 9.21 4.36 -7.95
C MET A 38 10.24 3.23 -8.09
N LEU A 39 11.03 2.98 -7.04
CA LEU A 39 12.05 1.93 -7.03
C LEU A 39 11.45 0.52 -7.17
N LYS A 40 10.27 0.26 -6.58
CA LYS A 40 9.55 -1.01 -6.77
C LYS A 40 9.09 -1.20 -8.21
N ASN A 41 8.66 -0.15 -8.90
CA ASN A 41 8.26 -0.23 -10.32
C ASN A 41 9.46 -0.53 -11.22
N GLU A 42 10.60 0.10 -10.95
CA GLU A 42 11.85 -0.18 -11.65
C GLU A 42 12.31 -1.63 -11.41
N THR A 43 12.27 -2.07 -10.15
CA THR A 43 12.61 -3.46 -9.77
C THR A 43 11.67 -4.46 -10.45
N SER A 44 10.35 -4.19 -10.49
CA SER A 44 9.38 -5.02 -11.22
C SER A 44 9.76 -5.16 -12.69
N SER A 45 10.07 -4.03 -13.34
CA SER A 45 10.48 -3.99 -14.74
C SER A 45 11.74 -4.81 -15.00
N TYR A 46 12.71 -4.76 -14.08
CA TYR A 46 13.91 -5.58 -14.13
C TYR A 46 13.61 -7.08 -13.97
N MET A 47 12.81 -7.46 -12.97
CA MET A 47 12.46 -8.85 -12.68
C MET A 47 11.69 -9.50 -13.83
N LYS A 48 10.78 -8.76 -14.46
CA LYS A 48 10.07 -9.19 -15.68
C LYS A 48 11.02 -9.47 -16.84
N LYS A 49 11.95 -8.55 -17.13
CA LYS A 49 12.95 -8.73 -18.20
C LYS A 49 13.78 -10.00 -17.97
N ARG A 50 14.05 -10.35 -16.72
CA ARG A 50 14.81 -11.54 -16.33
C ARG A 50 13.95 -12.80 -16.18
N GLN A 51 12.63 -12.69 -16.25
CA GLN A 51 11.66 -13.77 -15.97
C GLN A 51 11.93 -14.47 -14.63
N LYS A 52 12.33 -13.71 -13.60
CA LYS A 52 12.61 -14.23 -12.25
C LYS A 52 11.54 -13.77 -11.28
N ASN A 53 11.07 -14.69 -10.46
CA ASN A 53 10.15 -14.41 -9.35
C ASN A 53 10.91 -14.12 -8.04
N GLU A 54 12.16 -14.59 -7.94
CA GLU A 54 13.01 -14.41 -6.76
C GLU A 54 14.44 -14.07 -7.20
N LEU A 55 15.07 -13.12 -6.50
CA LEU A 55 16.46 -12.74 -6.71
C LEU A 55 17.13 -12.46 -5.36
N ASN A 56 18.18 -13.20 -5.05
CA ASN A 56 19.02 -12.96 -3.88
C ASN A 56 20.13 -11.98 -4.24
N ILE A 57 20.20 -10.86 -3.52
CA ILE A 57 21.19 -9.80 -3.70
C ILE A 57 21.83 -9.58 -2.33
N ALA A 58 23.17 -9.61 -2.25
CA ALA A 58 24.01 -9.43 -1.06
C ALA A 58 23.29 -8.91 0.21
N GLY A 59 22.67 -9.83 0.98
CA GLY A 59 22.01 -9.55 2.27
C GLY A 59 20.47 -9.45 2.26
N PHE A 60 19.81 -9.50 1.10
CA PHE A 60 18.35 -9.47 0.98
C PHE A 60 17.81 -10.23 -0.24
N THR A 61 16.56 -10.65 -0.14
CA THR A 61 15.82 -11.34 -1.19
C THR A 61 14.75 -10.42 -1.75
N VAL A 62 14.75 -10.25 -3.08
CA VAL A 62 13.72 -9.56 -3.84
C VAL A 62 12.75 -10.59 -4.38
N LEU A 63 11.47 -10.47 -4.00
CA LEU A 63 10.38 -11.29 -4.52
C LEU A 63 9.49 -10.45 -5.43
N PHE A 64 9.28 -10.94 -6.64
CA PHE A 64 8.32 -10.42 -7.60
C PHE A 64 7.12 -11.36 -7.67
N THR A 65 5.92 -10.82 -7.53
CA THR A 65 4.66 -11.58 -7.64
C THR A 65 3.71 -10.83 -8.55
N ALA A 66 3.34 -11.45 -9.67
CA ALA A 66 2.20 -11.03 -10.48
C ALA A 66 0.95 -11.77 -10.00
N PHE A 67 -0.14 -11.06 -9.75
CA PHE A 67 -1.40 -11.65 -9.32
C PHE A 67 -2.59 -10.83 -9.82
N ALA A 68 -3.75 -11.47 -10.00
CA ALA A 68 -5.00 -10.78 -10.23
C ALA A 68 -5.72 -10.60 -8.88
N ARG A 69 -6.16 -9.38 -8.57
CA ARG A 69 -6.99 -9.13 -7.37
C ARG A 69 -8.41 -8.81 -7.81
N SER A 70 -9.37 -9.68 -7.48
CA SER A 70 -10.78 -9.31 -7.55
C SER A 70 -11.12 -8.40 -6.37
N SER A 71 -11.58 -7.18 -6.65
CA SER A 71 -12.08 -6.24 -5.64
C SER A 71 -13.58 -6.39 -5.38
N PHE A 72 -14.26 -7.22 -6.18
CA PHE A 72 -15.71 -7.36 -6.18
C PHE A 72 -16.14 -8.68 -5.56
N ASP A 73 -17.14 -8.64 -4.70
CA ASP A 73 -17.78 -9.82 -4.11
C ASP A 73 -18.67 -10.48 -5.16
N LYS A 74 -18.09 -11.45 -5.86
CA LYS A 74 -18.77 -12.18 -6.93
C LYS A 74 -19.98 -12.96 -6.39
N ASP A 75 -19.89 -13.47 -5.17
CA ASP A 75 -20.86 -14.42 -4.65
C ASP A 75 -22.12 -13.67 -4.22
N ALA A 76 -21.95 -12.50 -3.59
CA ALA A 76 -23.06 -11.59 -3.28
C ALA A 76 -23.79 -11.10 -4.55
N PHE A 77 -23.05 -10.78 -5.61
CA PHE A 77 -23.65 -10.33 -6.88
C PHE A 77 -24.40 -11.43 -7.62
N ILE A 78 -23.83 -12.65 -7.68
CA ILE A 78 -24.47 -13.79 -8.34
C ILE A 78 -25.76 -14.18 -7.64
N ALA A 79 -25.82 -14.08 -6.30
CA ALA A 79 -27.02 -14.40 -5.53
C ALA A 79 -28.17 -13.39 -5.73
N GLY A 80 -27.87 -12.15 -6.10
CA GLY A 80 -28.85 -11.06 -6.26
C GLY A 80 -29.48 -10.94 -7.64
N GLU A 81 -29.03 -11.72 -8.64
CA GLU A 81 -29.38 -11.50 -10.04
C GLU A 81 -29.70 -12.82 -10.75
N SER A 82 -30.82 -12.89 -11.48
CA SER A 82 -31.30 -14.12 -12.12
C SER A 82 -30.30 -14.76 -13.10
N ASN A 83 -29.50 -13.94 -13.78
CA ASN A 83 -28.39 -14.35 -14.67
C ASN A 83 -27.02 -13.85 -14.16
N GLY A 84 -26.87 -13.72 -12.83
CA GLY A 84 -25.71 -13.09 -12.21
C GLY A 84 -24.37 -13.72 -12.59
N ALA A 85 -24.31 -15.03 -12.79
CA ALA A 85 -23.09 -15.74 -13.18
C ALA A 85 -22.61 -15.38 -14.59
N GLU A 86 -23.52 -15.27 -15.56
CA GLU A 86 -23.18 -14.90 -16.94
C GLU A 86 -22.81 -13.41 -17.05
N LEU A 87 -23.56 -12.55 -16.36
CA LEU A 87 -23.28 -11.12 -16.30
C LEU A 87 -21.94 -10.85 -15.63
N TYR A 88 -21.66 -11.52 -14.51
CA TYR A 88 -20.37 -11.40 -13.83
C TYR A 88 -19.22 -11.80 -14.75
N ARG A 89 -19.33 -12.94 -15.45
CA ARG A 89 -18.31 -13.36 -16.42
C ARG A 89 -18.14 -12.38 -17.58
N LYS A 90 -19.23 -11.82 -18.10
CA LYS A 90 -19.20 -10.86 -19.21
C LYS A 90 -18.49 -9.56 -18.84
N TYR A 91 -18.66 -9.09 -17.61
CA TYR A 91 -18.14 -7.80 -17.17
C TYR A 91 -16.92 -7.89 -16.25
N SER A 92 -16.55 -9.09 -15.79
CA SER A 92 -15.34 -9.29 -14.99
C SER A 92 -14.11 -8.95 -15.81
N LYS A 93 -13.28 -8.06 -15.27
CA LYS A 93 -11.98 -7.70 -15.82
C LYS A 93 -10.93 -8.08 -14.81
N GLU A 94 -10.07 -9.02 -15.17
CA GLU A 94 -8.87 -9.31 -14.39
C GLU A 94 -7.88 -8.17 -14.57
N ILE A 95 -7.63 -7.43 -13.49
CA ILE A 95 -6.61 -6.39 -13.48
C ILE A 95 -5.31 -7.04 -13.01
N PRO A 96 -4.29 -7.15 -13.88
CA PRO A 96 -3.00 -7.67 -13.47
C PRO A 96 -2.34 -6.67 -12.50
N MET A 97 -2.00 -7.17 -11.32
CA MET A 97 -1.32 -6.42 -10.27
C MET A 97 0.07 -7.00 -10.04
N GLU A 98 0.99 -6.14 -9.63
CA GLU A 98 2.38 -6.49 -9.38
C GLU A 98 2.78 -6.08 -7.97
N ARG A 99 3.54 -6.96 -7.32
CA ARG A 99 4.10 -6.69 -6.00
C ARG A 99 5.57 -7.05 -5.98
N VAL A 100 6.38 -6.08 -5.58
CA VAL A 100 7.79 -6.29 -5.23
C VAL A 100 7.93 -6.22 -3.72
N THR A 101 8.50 -7.27 -3.14
CA THR A 101 8.79 -7.38 -1.70
C THR A 101 10.28 -7.56 -1.51
N VAL A 102 10.87 -6.82 -0.58
CA VAL A 102 12.27 -6.99 -0.18
C VAL A 102 12.26 -7.55 1.23
N LYS A 103 12.96 -8.67 1.44
CA LYS A 103 13.13 -9.30 2.75
C LYS A 103 14.61 -9.39 3.06
N VAL A 104 15.00 -9.20 4.32
CA VAL A 104 16.37 -9.50 4.75
C VAL A 104 16.62 -11.00 4.53
N ALA A 105 17.78 -11.34 3.97
CA ALA A 105 18.15 -12.73 3.75
C ALA A 105 18.30 -13.41 5.12
N LYS A 106 17.73 -14.61 5.26
CA LYS A 106 17.96 -15.45 6.44
C LYS A 106 19.38 -15.98 6.45
#